data_AF-A0A7K1KKS4-F1
#
_entry.id   AF-A0A7K1KKS4-F1
#
_cell.length_a   1.000
_cell.length_b   1.000
_cell.length_c   1.000
_cell.angle_alpha   90.00
_cell.angle_beta   90.00
_cell.angle_gamma   90.00
#
_symmetry.space_group_name_H-M   'P 1'
#
loop_
_entity.id
_entity.type
_entity.pdbx_description
1 polymer ?
#
loop_
_entity_poly.entity_id
_entity_poly.type
_entity_poly.pdbx_seq_one_letter_code
_entity_poly.pdbx_strand_id
1 'polypeptide(L)'
;MAEAKVFPMNAFVSVLRGDAADQTQLDMLAYITQAETLDAEFAPVAQSLSKAWIYEQEPGLTKYAEGDIAKLGNQVKIEALPAAEAARAQKVLEVLGALKAENEALKAQVEALTAEKADLAAKIAPLEAQAKTVAAQNAAGEQKVTVASSKLDEMTKKLNDLMAEVEKVKSQGVVVAGVAGGEGAAAPAAGAADGPVVGGEPEADFGLGGDAFSGDTW
;
A
#
# COMPACT_ATOMS: atom_id res chain seq x y z
N MET A 1 -37.97 -43.26 16.09
CA MET A 1 -38.40 -43.09 14.68
C MET A 1 -38.88 -41.67 14.58
N ALA A 2 -38.20 -40.79 13.83
CA ALA A 2 -38.68 -39.42 13.66
C ALA A 2 -40.05 -39.50 12.97
N GLU A 3 -41.08 -38.92 13.59
CA GLU A 3 -42.44 -38.97 13.09
C GLU A 3 -42.53 -38.15 11.80
N ALA A 4 -43.04 -38.76 10.72
CA ALA A 4 -43.11 -38.15 9.40
C ALA A 4 -43.99 -36.88 9.43
N LYS A 5 -43.47 -35.77 8.89
CA LYS A 5 -44.11 -34.45 8.92
C LYS A 5 -44.81 -34.15 7.60
N VAL A 6 -45.90 -33.39 7.69
CA VAL A 6 -46.73 -33.02 6.53
C VAL A 6 -46.30 -31.67 5.98
N PHE A 7 -46.12 -31.60 4.66
CA PHE A 7 -45.76 -30.39 3.93
C PHE A 7 -46.71 -30.13 2.75
N PRO A 8 -46.85 -28.88 2.31
CA PRO A 8 -47.59 -28.54 1.09
C PRO A 8 -47.00 -29.21 -0.16
N MET A 9 -47.87 -29.70 -1.05
CA MET A 9 -47.43 -30.37 -2.28
C MET A 9 -46.63 -29.44 -3.22
N ASN A 10 -46.95 -28.14 -3.25
CA ASN A 10 -46.19 -27.17 -4.05
C ASN A 10 -44.74 -27.05 -3.58
N ALA A 11 -44.50 -26.95 -2.26
CA ALA A 11 -43.16 -26.87 -1.68
C ALA A 11 -42.37 -28.16 -1.97
N PHE A 12 -43.02 -29.32 -1.85
CA PHE A 12 -42.43 -30.61 -2.19
C PHE A 12 -41.98 -30.69 -3.65
N VAL A 13 -42.89 -30.37 -4.59
CA VAL A 13 -42.59 -30.42 -6.02
C VAL A 13 -41.46 -29.44 -6.37
N SER A 14 -41.48 -28.23 -5.81
CA SER A 14 -40.42 -27.26 -6.09
C SER A 14 -39.06 -27.65 -5.49
N VAL A 15 -39.02 -28.31 -4.33
CA VAL A 15 -37.78 -28.91 -3.82
C VAL A 15 -37.27 -30.03 -4.72
N LEU A 16 -38.16 -30.85 -5.29
CA LEU A 16 -37.76 -31.87 -6.27
C LEU A 16 -37.26 -31.26 -7.58
N ARG A 17 -37.76 -30.10 -7.98
CA ARG A 17 -37.28 -29.38 -9.18
C ARG A 17 -35.96 -28.65 -8.97
N GLY A 18 -35.63 -28.34 -7.72
CA GLY A 18 -34.47 -27.50 -7.40
C GLY A 18 -34.75 -26.01 -7.64
N ASP A 19 -36.01 -25.60 -7.49
CA ASP A 19 -36.38 -24.18 -7.56
C ASP A 19 -35.73 -23.40 -6.40
N ALA A 20 -35.61 -22.09 -6.53
CA ALA A 20 -35.13 -21.23 -5.45
C ALA A 20 -35.98 -21.42 -4.18
N ALA A 21 -35.30 -21.64 -3.05
CA ALA A 21 -35.97 -21.99 -1.80
C ALA A 21 -36.55 -20.76 -1.07
N ASP A 22 -37.87 -20.72 -0.92
CA ASP A 22 -38.60 -19.90 0.02
C ASP A 22 -38.56 -20.50 1.44
N GLN A 23 -39.10 -19.77 2.43
CA GLN A 23 -39.08 -20.23 3.82
C GLN A 23 -39.74 -21.59 4.03
N THR A 24 -40.81 -21.89 3.31
CA THR A 24 -41.52 -23.18 3.47
C THR A 24 -40.66 -24.33 2.96
N GLN A 25 -39.92 -24.11 1.87
CA GLN A 25 -38.99 -25.07 1.31
C GLN A 25 -37.76 -25.22 2.22
N LEU A 26 -37.22 -24.13 2.76
CA LEU A 26 -36.13 -24.18 3.74
C LEU A 26 -36.53 -24.96 5.00
N ASP A 27 -37.72 -24.74 5.54
CA ASP A 27 -38.23 -25.47 6.70
C ASP A 27 -38.39 -26.98 6.40
N MET A 28 -38.81 -27.32 5.19
CA MET A 28 -38.91 -28.71 4.75
C MET A 28 -37.54 -29.37 4.62
N LEU A 29 -36.58 -28.69 3.99
CA LEU A 29 -35.22 -29.18 3.83
C LEU A 29 -34.49 -29.29 5.17
N ALA A 30 -34.65 -28.32 6.06
CA ALA A 30 -34.13 -28.36 7.43
C ALA A 30 -34.71 -29.54 8.20
N TYR A 31 -36.01 -29.80 8.08
CA TYR A 31 -36.63 -30.98 8.68
C TYR A 31 -36.07 -32.30 8.12
N ILE A 32 -35.95 -32.44 6.78
CA ILE A 32 -35.46 -33.68 6.16
C ILE A 32 -34.01 -33.95 6.54
N THR A 33 -33.16 -32.92 6.47
CA THR A 33 -31.74 -33.00 6.83
C THR A 33 -31.47 -32.99 8.33
N GLN A 34 -32.51 -32.74 9.13
CA GLN A 34 -32.43 -32.47 10.56
C GLN A 34 -31.48 -31.33 10.93
N ALA A 35 -31.26 -30.38 10.02
CA ALA A 35 -30.50 -29.18 10.32
C ALA A 35 -31.35 -28.22 11.19
N GLU A 36 -30.72 -27.53 12.14
CA GLU A 36 -31.42 -26.53 12.97
C GLU A 36 -31.89 -25.34 12.13
N THR A 37 -31.04 -24.90 11.20
CA THR A 37 -31.32 -23.83 10.23
C THR A 37 -30.66 -24.16 8.91
N LEU A 38 -31.25 -23.70 7.81
CA LEU A 38 -30.69 -23.85 6.47
C LEU A 38 -30.56 -22.48 5.79
N ASP A 39 -29.33 -22.15 5.36
CA ASP A 39 -29.06 -20.98 4.54
C ASP A 39 -29.61 -21.22 3.12
N ALA A 40 -30.27 -20.21 2.55
CA ALA A 40 -30.82 -20.24 1.20
C ALA A 40 -29.75 -20.54 0.13
N GLU A 41 -28.50 -20.11 0.35
CA GLU A 41 -27.38 -20.40 -0.56
C GLU A 41 -27.02 -21.89 -0.59
N PHE A 42 -27.28 -22.62 0.50
CA PHE A 42 -27.03 -24.05 0.60
C PHE A 42 -28.27 -24.90 0.34
N ALA A 43 -29.41 -24.26 0.04
CA ALA A 43 -30.64 -24.95 -0.30
C ALA A 43 -30.48 -25.95 -1.46
N PRO A 44 -29.74 -25.65 -2.56
CA PRO A 44 -29.54 -26.63 -3.63
C PRO A 44 -28.87 -27.92 -3.18
N VAL A 45 -27.93 -27.83 -2.23
CA VAL A 45 -27.24 -29.00 -1.67
C VAL A 45 -28.23 -29.81 -0.83
N ALA A 46 -28.97 -29.17 0.07
CA ALA A 46 -29.99 -29.84 0.87
C ALA A 46 -31.12 -30.44 0.01
N GLN A 47 -31.51 -29.77 -1.08
CA GLN A 47 -32.49 -30.26 -2.05
C GLN A 47 -32.01 -31.54 -2.72
N SER A 48 -30.74 -31.60 -3.16
CA SER A 48 -30.18 -32.81 -3.77
C SER A 48 -30.19 -34.01 -2.81
N LEU A 49 -29.80 -33.80 -1.55
CA LEU A 49 -29.78 -34.83 -0.50
C LEU A 49 -31.19 -35.29 -0.17
N SER A 50 -32.11 -34.35 0.00
CA SER A 50 -33.52 -34.63 0.28
C SER A 50 -34.20 -35.36 -0.87
N LYS A 51 -33.93 -34.95 -2.12
CA LYS A 51 -34.45 -35.59 -3.34
C LYS A 51 -33.97 -37.02 -3.48
N ALA A 52 -32.69 -37.29 -3.23
CA ALA A 52 -32.14 -38.64 -3.26
C ALA A 52 -32.85 -39.56 -2.24
N TRP A 53 -33.04 -39.05 -1.02
CA TRP A 53 -33.77 -39.77 0.03
C TRP A 53 -35.24 -40.03 -0.32
N ILE A 54 -35.95 -39.01 -0.83
CA ILE A 54 -37.35 -39.15 -1.24
C ILE A 54 -37.51 -40.22 -2.32
N TYR A 55 -36.59 -40.30 -3.27
CA TYR A 55 -36.62 -41.33 -4.31
C TYR A 55 -36.22 -42.72 -3.84
N GLU A 56 -35.43 -42.82 -2.75
CA GLU A 56 -35.16 -44.10 -2.11
C GLU A 56 -36.40 -44.65 -1.41
N GLN A 57 -37.16 -43.79 -0.73
CA GLN A 57 -38.41 -44.17 -0.07
C GLN A 57 -39.53 -44.45 -1.08
N GLU A 58 -39.66 -43.64 -2.12
CA GLU A 58 -40.71 -43.76 -3.14
C GLU A 58 -40.14 -43.74 -4.56
N PRO A 59 -39.56 -44.87 -5.04
CA PRO A 59 -38.96 -44.95 -6.37
C PRO A 59 -39.94 -44.65 -7.51
N GLY A 60 -41.25 -44.84 -7.28
CA GLY A 60 -42.31 -44.57 -8.24
C GLY A 60 -42.37 -43.10 -8.68
N LEU A 61 -41.91 -42.16 -7.85
CA LEU A 61 -41.91 -40.73 -8.16
C LEU A 61 -41.06 -40.37 -9.38
N THR A 62 -40.03 -41.16 -9.66
CA THR A 62 -39.15 -40.97 -10.84
C THR A 62 -39.87 -41.20 -12.18
N LYS A 63 -41.01 -41.90 -12.18
CA LYS A 63 -41.79 -42.21 -13.38
C LYS A 63 -42.82 -41.15 -13.73
N TYR A 64 -43.14 -40.26 -12.79
CA TYR A 64 -44.11 -39.19 -13.01
C TYR A 64 -43.43 -38.02 -13.70
N ALA A 65 -44.14 -37.43 -14.67
CA ALA A 65 -43.75 -36.10 -15.15
C ALA A 65 -43.95 -35.08 -14.02
N GLU A 66 -43.12 -34.04 -13.98
CA GLU A 66 -43.10 -33.07 -12.87
C GLU A 66 -44.44 -32.35 -12.65
N GLY A 67 -45.27 -32.22 -13.69
CA GLY A 67 -46.62 -31.64 -13.61
C GLY A 67 -47.67 -32.61 -13.06
N ASP A 68 -47.39 -33.91 -13.05
CA ASP A 68 -48.33 -34.94 -12.59
C ASP A 68 -48.19 -35.22 -11.10
N ILE A 69 -46.99 -35.01 -10.52
CA ILE A 69 -46.76 -35.11 -9.07
C ILE A 69 -47.67 -34.13 -8.30
N ALA A 70 -47.82 -32.90 -8.81
CA ALA A 70 -48.69 -31.89 -8.20
C ALA A 70 -50.17 -32.27 -8.19
N LYS A 71 -50.60 -33.23 -9.03
CA LYS A 71 -51.99 -33.71 -9.09
C LYS A 71 -52.30 -34.83 -8.09
N LEU A 72 -51.27 -35.37 -7.42
CA LEU A 72 -51.42 -36.49 -6.47
C LEU A 72 -52.10 -36.07 -5.16
N GLY A 73 -52.11 -34.77 -4.83
CA GLY A 73 -52.82 -34.25 -3.67
C GLY A 73 -52.35 -32.85 -3.25
N ASN A 74 -52.92 -32.34 -2.15
CA ASN A 74 -52.60 -31.01 -1.63
C ASN A 74 -51.43 -31.01 -0.63
N GLN A 75 -51.15 -32.17 -0.02
CA GLN A 75 -50.16 -32.33 1.04
C GLN A 75 -49.38 -33.64 0.83
N VAL A 76 -48.13 -33.66 1.30
CA VAL A 76 -47.27 -34.84 1.28
C VAL A 76 -46.73 -35.10 2.69
N LYS A 77 -46.62 -36.37 3.07
CA LYS A 77 -45.98 -36.78 4.32
C LYS A 77 -44.55 -37.20 3.99
N ILE A 78 -43.57 -36.62 4.67
CA ILE A 78 -42.15 -36.87 4.41
C ILE A 78 -41.48 -37.36 5.69
N GLU A 79 -40.68 -38.41 5.56
CA GLU A 79 -39.79 -38.89 6.63
C GLU A 79 -38.46 -38.16 6.58
N ALA A 80 -37.97 -37.74 7.75
CA ALA A 80 -36.62 -37.21 7.87
C ALA A 80 -35.57 -38.29 7.57
N LEU A 81 -34.36 -37.86 7.23
CA LEU A 81 -33.23 -38.77 7.07
C LEU A 81 -33.02 -39.59 8.36
N PRO A 82 -32.61 -40.86 8.23
CA PRO A 82 -32.20 -41.64 9.40
C PRO A 82 -30.98 -40.97 10.05
N ALA A 83 -30.79 -41.22 11.35
CA ALA A 83 -29.85 -40.45 12.16
C ALA A 83 -28.40 -40.46 11.62
N ALA A 84 -27.95 -41.56 11.00
CA ALA A 84 -26.60 -41.66 10.46
C ALA A 84 -26.41 -40.78 9.21
N GLU A 85 -27.38 -40.78 8.32
CA GLU A 85 -27.40 -39.98 7.09
C GLU A 85 -27.66 -38.50 7.39
N ALA A 86 -28.55 -38.20 8.34
CA ALA A 86 -28.79 -36.85 8.84
C ALA A 86 -27.51 -36.24 9.42
N ALA A 87 -26.77 -36.99 10.25
CA ALA A 87 -25.48 -36.52 10.78
C ALA A 87 -24.43 -36.27 9.68
N ARG A 88 -24.48 -37.02 8.56
CA ARG A 88 -23.60 -36.75 7.40
C ARG A 88 -24.05 -35.50 6.65
N ALA A 89 -25.35 -35.32 6.45
CA ALA A 89 -25.90 -34.13 5.81
C ALA A 89 -25.57 -32.85 6.61
N GLN A 90 -25.77 -32.89 7.93
CA GLN A 90 -25.40 -31.81 8.85
C GLN A 90 -23.93 -31.44 8.74
N LYS A 91 -23.01 -32.43 8.75
CA LYS A 91 -21.57 -32.16 8.57
C LYS A 91 -21.25 -31.47 7.25
N VAL A 92 -21.91 -31.85 6.15
CA VAL A 92 -21.71 -31.18 4.85
C VAL A 92 -22.17 -29.73 4.93
N LEU A 93 -23.34 -29.47 5.54
CA LEU A 93 -23.87 -28.11 5.71
C LEU A 93 -23.00 -27.26 6.65
N GLU A 94 -22.47 -27.84 7.72
CA GLU A 94 -21.53 -27.18 8.63
C GLU A 94 -20.23 -26.79 7.91
N VAL A 95 -19.66 -27.70 7.11
CA VAL A 95 -18.46 -27.43 6.31
C VAL A 95 -18.72 -26.29 5.31
N LEU A 96 -19.88 -26.29 4.65
CA LEU A 96 -20.25 -25.21 3.73
C LEU A 96 -20.39 -23.87 4.44
N GLY A 97 -21.02 -23.85 5.62
CA GLY A 97 -21.13 -22.64 6.45
C GLY A 97 -19.76 -22.11 6.90
N ALA A 98 -18.86 -23.01 7.31
CA ALA A 98 -17.49 -22.65 7.69
C ALA A 98 -16.70 -22.08 6.51
N LEU A 99 -16.76 -22.71 5.33
CA LEU A 99 -16.09 -22.24 4.11
C LEU A 99 -16.63 -20.88 3.65
N LYS A 100 -17.93 -20.63 3.79
CA LYS A 100 -18.51 -19.30 3.49
C LYS A 100 -17.94 -18.24 4.43
N ALA A 101 -17.91 -18.50 5.73
CA ALA A 101 -17.33 -17.57 6.71
C ALA A 101 -15.84 -17.31 6.45
N GLU A 102 -15.07 -18.35 6.11
CA GLU A 102 -13.65 -18.22 5.74
C GLU A 102 -13.46 -17.38 4.46
N ASN A 103 -14.27 -17.60 3.43
CA ASN A 103 -14.21 -16.81 2.20
C ASN A 103 -14.49 -15.32 2.43
N GLU A 104 -15.50 -14.98 3.24
CA GLU A 104 -15.79 -13.59 3.59
C GLU A 104 -14.64 -12.94 4.37
N ALA A 105 -14.02 -13.69 5.30
CA ALA A 105 -12.85 -13.22 6.02
C ALA A 105 -11.63 -12.99 5.10
N LEU A 106 -11.36 -13.91 4.18
CA LEU A 106 -10.28 -13.78 3.20
C LEU A 106 -10.52 -12.61 2.25
N LYS A 107 -11.76 -12.40 1.81
CA LYS A 107 -12.13 -11.26 0.96
C LYS A 107 -11.86 -9.94 1.66
N ALA A 108 -12.24 -9.82 2.93
CA ALA A 108 -11.94 -8.63 3.73
C ALA A 108 -10.42 -8.40 3.90
N GLN A 109 -9.64 -9.46 4.11
CA GLN A 109 -8.17 -9.37 4.17
C GLN A 109 -7.56 -8.91 2.84
N VAL A 110 -8.05 -9.42 1.72
CA VAL A 110 -7.58 -9.02 0.38
C VAL A 110 -7.88 -7.54 0.12
N GLU A 111 -9.07 -7.06 0.48
CA GLU A 111 -9.44 -5.65 0.35
C GLU A 111 -8.51 -4.76 1.20
N ALA A 112 -8.25 -5.14 2.45
CA ALA A 112 -7.35 -4.41 3.35
C ALA A 112 -5.90 -4.36 2.82
N LEU A 113 -5.34 -5.50 2.41
CA LEU A 113 -3.98 -5.57 1.87
C LEU A 113 -3.84 -4.81 0.55
N THR A 114 -4.89 -4.79 -0.26
CA THR A 114 -4.91 -4.03 -1.51
C THR A 114 -4.89 -2.52 -1.24
N ALA A 115 -5.64 -2.07 -0.24
CA ALA A 115 -5.60 -0.67 0.22
C ALA A 115 -4.22 -0.30 0.78
N GLU A 116 -3.66 -1.13 1.68
CA GLU A 116 -2.33 -0.91 2.25
C GLU A 116 -1.24 -0.83 1.17
N LYS A 117 -1.30 -1.72 0.17
CA LYS A 117 -0.36 -1.70 -0.96
C LYS A 117 -0.46 -0.40 -1.76
N ALA A 118 -1.68 0.10 -1.99
CA ALA A 118 -1.89 1.36 -2.70
C ALA A 118 -1.32 2.55 -1.90
N ASP A 119 -1.54 2.58 -0.59
CA ASP A 119 -1.01 3.60 0.32
C ASP A 119 0.52 3.59 0.37
N LEU A 120 1.12 2.40 0.48
CA LEU A 120 2.57 2.24 0.46
C LEU A 120 3.16 2.67 -0.88
N ALA A 121 2.52 2.31 -2.00
CA ALA A 121 2.96 2.76 -3.33
C ALA A 121 2.91 4.29 -3.45
N ALA A 122 1.87 4.93 -2.91
CA ALA A 122 1.74 6.39 -2.89
C ALA A 122 2.81 7.07 -2.01
N LYS A 123 3.29 6.42 -0.95
CA LYS A 123 4.41 6.90 -0.10
C LYS A 123 5.79 6.67 -0.73
N ILE A 124 5.99 5.57 -1.45
CA ILE A 124 7.28 5.23 -2.06
C ILE A 124 7.59 6.14 -3.25
N ALA A 125 6.60 6.44 -4.11
CA ALA A 125 6.81 7.28 -5.29
C ALA A 125 7.46 8.66 -5.02
N PRO A 126 7.01 9.46 -4.03
CA PRO A 126 7.66 10.73 -3.71
C PRO A 126 9.05 10.53 -3.10
N LEU A 127 9.26 9.49 -2.29
CA LEU A 127 10.57 9.18 -1.72
C LEU A 127 11.59 8.80 -2.80
N GLU A 128 11.19 8.02 -3.80
CA GLU A 128 12.04 7.72 -4.96
C GLU A 128 12.40 8.98 -5.77
N ALA A 129 11.45 9.91 -5.93
CA ALA A 129 11.70 11.18 -6.59
C ALA A 129 12.65 12.08 -5.79
N GLN A 130 12.50 12.13 -4.47
CA GLN A 130 13.41 12.85 -3.57
C GLN A 130 14.82 12.25 -3.63
N ALA A 131 14.95 10.92 -3.57
CA ALA A 131 16.24 10.24 -3.66
C ALA A 131 16.97 10.56 -4.97
N LYS A 132 16.27 10.58 -6.11
CA LYS A 132 16.83 11.01 -7.40
C LYS A 132 17.28 12.48 -7.39
N THR A 133 16.51 13.35 -6.76
CA THR A 133 16.83 14.78 -6.62
C THR A 133 18.10 14.97 -5.79
N VAL A 134 18.19 14.32 -4.62
CA VAL A 134 19.37 14.36 -3.76
C VAL A 134 20.60 13.81 -4.48
N ALA A 135 20.47 12.69 -5.20
CA ALA A 135 21.57 12.12 -5.98
C ALA A 135 22.08 13.11 -7.06
N ALA A 136 21.18 13.80 -7.77
CA ALA A 136 21.55 14.80 -8.75
C ALA A 136 22.22 16.04 -8.10
N GLN A 137 21.72 16.49 -6.95
CA GLN A 137 22.31 17.60 -6.19
C GLN A 137 23.73 17.25 -5.70
N ASN A 138 23.93 16.04 -5.18
CA ASN A 138 25.26 15.57 -4.77
C ASN A 138 26.24 15.56 -5.93
N ALA A 139 25.86 15.02 -7.10
CA ALA A 139 26.71 15.02 -8.27
C ALA A 139 27.09 16.44 -8.74
N ALA A 140 26.13 17.38 -8.70
CA ALA A 140 26.40 18.78 -9.01
C ALA A 140 27.30 19.45 -7.96
N GLY A 141 27.12 19.12 -6.68
CA GLY A 141 27.95 19.59 -5.57
C GLY A 141 29.40 19.12 -5.70
N GLU A 142 29.61 17.84 -5.99
CA GLU A 142 30.94 17.28 -6.26
C GLU A 142 31.66 18.02 -7.39
N GLN A 143 30.97 18.28 -8.51
CA GLN A 143 31.55 19.06 -9.61
C GLN A 143 31.94 20.48 -9.19
N LYS A 144 31.09 21.17 -8.42
CA LYS A 144 31.41 22.52 -7.90
C LYS A 144 32.63 22.49 -7.01
N VAL A 145 32.75 21.49 -6.13
CA VAL A 145 33.92 21.31 -5.26
C VAL A 145 35.17 21.07 -6.09
N THR A 146 35.12 20.21 -7.11
CA THR A 146 36.27 19.99 -8.01
C THR A 146 36.71 21.27 -8.71
N VAL A 147 35.78 22.04 -9.28
CA VAL A 147 36.09 23.31 -9.96
C VAL A 147 36.67 24.34 -8.98
N ALA A 148 36.09 24.44 -7.78
CA ALA A 148 36.59 25.34 -6.74
C ALA A 148 38.01 24.98 -6.31
N SER A 149 38.31 23.69 -6.09
CA SER A 149 39.65 23.20 -5.79
C SER A 149 40.65 23.55 -6.89
N SER A 150 40.32 23.31 -8.16
CA SER A 150 41.19 23.68 -9.28
C SER A 150 41.46 25.20 -9.33
N LYS A 151 40.44 26.02 -9.05
CA LYS A 151 40.59 27.48 -9.04
C LYS A 151 41.44 27.96 -7.86
N LEU A 152 41.33 27.32 -6.69
CA LEU A 152 42.21 27.58 -5.54
C LEU A 152 43.66 27.21 -5.85
N ASP A 153 43.91 26.09 -6.54
CA ASP A 153 45.25 25.70 -6.99
C ASP A 153 45.85 26.75 -7.94
N GLU A 154 45.06 27.27 -8.88
CA GLU A 154 45.48 28.35 -9.78
C GLU A 154 45.78 29.65 -9.03
N MET A 155 44.92 30.07 -8.09
CA MET A 155 45.16 31.27 -7.28
C MET A 155 46.40 31.12 -6.42
N THR A 156 46.65 29.93 -5.87
CA THR A 156 47.84 29.63 -5.08
C THR A 156 49.11 29.79 -5.93
N LYS A 157 49.10 29.29 -7.17
CA LYS A 157 50.22 29.50 -8.11
C LYS A 157 50.44 30.99 -8.42
N LYS A 158 49.38 31.71 -8.77
CA LYS A 158 49.47 33.16 -9.04
C LYS A 158 49.99 33.95 -7.84
N LEU A 159 49.57 33.57 -6.62
CA LEU A 159 50.06 34.19 -5.39
C LEU A 159 51.56 33.94 -5.21
N ASN A 160 52.02 32.71 -5.44
CA ASN A 160 53.44 32.36 -5.38
C ASN A 160 54.27 33.13 -6.43
N ASP A 161 53.77 33.22 -7.67
CA ASP A 161 54.43 33.99 -8.74
C ASP A 161 54.51 35.48 -8.37
N LEU A 162 53.43 36.06 -7.84
CA LEU A 162 53.40 37.45 -7.40
C LEU A 162 54.35 37.69 -6.23
N MET A 163 54.44 36.76 -5.26
CA MET A 163 55.41 36.87 -4.17
C MET A 163 56.85 36.87 -4.71
N ALA A 164 57.17 36.00 -5.67
CA ALA A 164 58.47 35.99 -6.33
C ALA A 164 58.75 37.30 -7.09
N GLU A 165 57.76 37.87 -7.76
CA GLU A 165 57.90 39.15 -8.46
C GLU A 165 58.07 40.33 -7.48
N VAL A 166 57.38 40.34 -6.35
CA VAL A 166 57.59 41.33 -5.27
C VAL A 166 59.00 41.22 -4.70
N GLU A 167 59.53 40.02 -4.50
CA GLU A 167 60.92 39.83 -4.09
C GLU A 167 61.92 40.35 -5.14
N LYS A 168 61.61 40.16 -6.42
CA LYS A 168 62.39 40.71 -7.53
C LYS A 168 62.36 42.24 -7.55
N VAL A 169 61.20 42.87 -7.36
CA VAL A 169 61.08 44.34 -7.30
C VAL A 169 61.80 44.90 -6.06
N LYS A 170 61.69 44.24 -4.91
CA LYS A 170 62.44 44.62 -3.70
C LYS A 170 63.95 44.53 -3.91
N SER A 171 64.44 43.51 -4.60
CA SER A 171 65.87 43.34 -4.90
C SER A 171 66.38 44.24 -6.04
N GLN A 172 65.50 44.64 -6.97
CA GLN A 172 65.85 45.56 -8.06
C GLN A 172 65.77 47.04 -7.66
N GLY A 173 65.14 47.37 -6.52
CA GLY A 173 65.05 48.72 -5.98
C GLY A 173 64.14 49.60 -6.83
N VAL A 174 63.16 50.27 -6.20
CA VAL A 174 62.39 51.32 -6.87
C VAL A 174 63.35 52.47 -7.17
N VAL A 175 63.92 52.50 -8.37
CA VAL A 175 64.60 53.69 -8.88
C VAL A 175 63.49 54.65 -9.27
N VAL A 176 63.08 55.50 -8.32
CA VAL A 176 62.28 56.69 -8.63
C VAL A 176 63.12 57.54 -9.57
N ALA A 177 62.83 57.48 -10.86
CA ALA A 177 63.47 58.30 -11.86
C ALA A 177 62.94 59.74 -11.74
N GLY A 178 63.72 60.58 -11.05
CA GLY A 178 63.61 62.04 -11.09
C GLY A 178 63.21 62.67 -9.76
N VAL A 179 64.19 63.14 -8.99
CA VAL A 179 64.53 64.57 -8.84
C VAL A 179 65.97 64.63 -8.33
N ALA A 180 66.83 65.26 -9.11
CA ALA A 180 68.19 65.58 -8.73
C ALA A 180 68.22 66.86 -7.88
N GLY A 181 69.00 66.83 -6.80
CA GLY A 181 69.64 68.02 -6.23
C GLY A 181 69.09 68.52 -4.89
N GLY A 182 69.98 68.59 -3.89
CA GLY A 182 69.89 69.57 -2.82
C GLY A 182 69.87 69.00 -1.41
N GLU A 183 70.90 69.34 -0.65
CA GLU A 183 71.04 69.15 0.79
C GLU A 183 69.87 69.72 1.60
N GLY A 184 69.61 69.12 2.76
CA GLY A 184 69.13 69.87 3.92
C GLY A 184 67.76 69.49 4.49
N ALA A 185 67.80 69.19 5.80
CA ALA A 185 66.76 69.42 6.81
C ALA A 185 65.59 68.43 6.96
N ALA A 186 65.57 67.86 8.17
CA ALA A 186 64.44 67.67 9.08
C ALA A 186 63.05 67.27 8.53
N ALA A 187 62.52 66.20 9.13
CA ALA A 187 61.13 65.78 9.08
C ALA A 187 60.13 66.94 9.29
N PRO A 188 58.89 66.78 8.79
CA PRO A 188 57.83 66.41 9.72
C PRO A 188 56.89 65.32 9.20
N ALA A 189 56.07 64.86 10.13
CA ALA A 189 55.15 63.74 10.07
C ALA A 189 53.89 63.98 9.20
N ALA A 190 53.20 62.85 8.99
CA ALA A 190 51.75 62.67 8.81
C ALA A 190 51.18 62.77 7.39
N GLY A 191 50.57 61.66 6.97
CA GLY A 191 49.74 61.54 5.78
C GLY A 191 49.44 60.08 5.45
N ALA A 192 48.74 59.37 6.34
CA ALA A 192 48.21 58.03 6.04
C ALA A 192 47.13 58.18 4.95
N ALA A 193 47.41 57.67 3.75
CA ALA A 193 46.43 57.51 2.69
C ALA A 193 45.74 56.16 2.89
N ASP A 194 44.40 56.19 2.93
CA ASP A 194 43.51 55.03 3.05
C ASP A 194 43.93 53.89 2.11
N GLY A 195 44.30 52.76 2.71
CA GLY A 195 44.39 51.49 2.01
C GLY A 195 43.00 50.91 1.73
N PRO A 196 42.86 50.00 0.75
CA PRO A 196 41.58 49.36 0.48
C PRO A 196 41.09 48.60 1.70
N VAL A 197 39.85 48.88 2.13
CA VAL A 197 39.20 48.23 3.27
C VAL A 197 39.06 46.74 2.99
N VAL A 198 39.92 45.93 3.61
CA VAL A 198 39.80 44.48 3.65
C VAL A 198 39.28 44.08 5.04
N GLY A 199 38.02 43.64 5.11
CA GLY A 199 37.39 43.22 6.37
C GLY A 199 35.90 43.50 6.50
N GLY A 200 35.13 43.41 5.41
CA GLY A 200 33.68 43.29 5.52
C GLY A 200 33.32 41.88 6.00
N GLU A 201 32.55 41.80 7.08
CA GLU A 201 32.00 40.55 7.62
C GLU A 201 31.26 39.82 6.47
N PRO A 202 31.51 38.51 6.24
CA PRO A 202 30.80 37.78 5.21
C PRO A 202 29.30 37.83 5.51
N GLU A 203 28.47 38.16 4.50
CA GLU A 203 27.01 38.16 4.66
C GLU A 203 26.56 36.84 5.26
N ALA A 204 25.64 36.90 6.23
CA ALA A 204 25.11 35.75 6.97
C ALA A 204 24.37 34.72 6.10
N ASP A 205 24.39 34.89 4.78
CA ASP A 205 23.70 34.07 3.77
C ASP A 205 24.68 33.21 2.95
N PHE A 206 25.77 32.74 3.57
CA PHE A 206 26.39 31.51 3.12
C PHE A 206 25.48 30.36 3.56
N GLY A 207 24.52 30.01 2.70
CA GLY A 207 23.38 29.10 2.92
C GLY A 207 23.71 27.70 3.45
N LEU A 208 24.14 27.62 4.71
CA LEU A 208 24.32 26.42 5.52
C LEU A 208 23.47 26.45 6.81
N GLY A 209 22.62 27.47 6.98
CA GLY A 209 21.87 27.72 8.22
C GLY A 209 20.38 27.36 8.21
N GLY A 210 19.87 26.69 7.16
CA GLY A 210 18.50 26.17 7.15
C GLY A 210 18.43 24.85 7.90
N ASP A 211 17.96 24.89 9.14
CA ASP A 211 17.76 23.73 10.00
C ASP A 211 16.69 22.79 9.41
N ALA A 212 17.11 21.90 8.50
CA ALA A 212 16.26 20.95 7.78
C ALA A 212 15.66 19.84 8.66
N PHE A 213 15.92 19.87 9.98
CA PHE A 213 15.50 18.84 10.93
C PHE A 213 14.72 19.41 12.13
N SER A 214 14.34 20.69 12.13
CA SER A 214 13.61 21.34 13.23
C SER A 214 12.08 21.28 13.13
N GLY A 215 11.53 20.41 12.28
CA GLY A 215 10.08 20.19 12.18
C GLY A 215 9.60 19.13 13.16
N ASP A 216 8.96 19.56 14.25
CA ASP A 216 8.23 18.74 15.24
C ASP A 216 6.91 18.15 14.67
N THR A 217 6.98 17.53 13.49
CA THR A 217 5.89 16.74 12.92
C THR A 217 6.49 15.51 12.25
N TRP A 218 6.61 14.45 13.05
CA TRP A 218 6.79 13.07 12.64
C TRP A 218 5.42 12.44 12.35
#